data_AF-A0A0W0SMU2-F1
#
_entry.id   AF-A0A0W0SMU2-F1
#
_cell.length_a   1.000
_cell.length_b   1.000
_cell.length_c   1.000
_cell.angle_alpha   90.00
_cell.angle_beta   90.00
_cell.angle_gamma   90.00
#
_symmetry.space_group_name_H-M   'P 1'
#
loop_
_entity.id
_entity.type
_entity.pdbx_description
1 polymer ?
#
loop_
_entity_poly.entity_id
_entity_poly.type
_entity_poly.pdbx_seq_one_letter_code
_entity_poly.pdbx_strand_id
1 'polypeptide(L)'
;MKDTAKFNVGERVIHLKLGYRAVIIDVDPLFQASGRYNPQAYKREFATRNPWYRLLVDGSSQMTYVEECFLRSDPSELTIDNPQIKQYLNECQGGYHAITSRH
;
A
#
# COMPACT_ATOMS: atom_id res chain seq x y z
N MET A 1 2.93 -14.85 -16.49
CA MET A 1 2.06 -15.19 -15.34
C MET A 1 1.55 -13.89 -14.77
N LYS A 2 0.24 -13.71 -14.71
CA LYS A 2 -0.36 -12.51 -14.10
C LYS A 2 -0.07 -12.62 -12.61
N ASP A 3 0.88 -11.83 -12.12
CA ASP A 3 1.17 -11.73 -10.69
C ASP A 3 -0.06 -11.11 -10.02
N THR A 4 -0.87 -11.94 -9.41
CA THR A 4 -2.01 -11.48 -8.61
C THR A 4 -1.44 -10.89 -7.33
N ALA A 5 -1.75 -9.62 -7.07
CA ALA A 5 -1.34 -8.95 -5.83
C ALA A 5 -1.76 -9.78 -4.61
N LYS A 6 -0.82 -10.04 -3.70
CA LYS A 6 -1.08 -10.78 -2.45
C LYS A 6 -1.94 -10.00 -1.47
N PHE A 7 -1.92 -8.67 -1.56
CA PHE A 7 -2.63 -7.79 -0.66
C PHE A 7 -3.51 -6.80 -1.44
N ASN A 8 -4.56 -6.32 -0.78
CA ASN A 8 -5.53 -5.40 -1.34
C ASN A 8 -5.53 -4.06 -0.61
N VAL A 9 -6.08 -3.04 -1.26
CA VAL A 9 -6.30 -1.73 -0.63
C VAL A 9 -7.21 -1.88 0.59
N GLY A 10 -6.80 -1.30 1.71
CA GLY A 10 -7.45 -1.40 3.01
C GLY A 10 -6.90 -2.52 3.90
N GLU A 11 -6.06 -3.42 3.38
CA GLU A 11 -5.43 -4.43 4.22
C GLU A 11 -4.29 -3.83 5.06
N ARG A 12 -4.20 -4.32 6.30
CA ARG A 12 -3.14 -3.98 7.25
C ARG A 12 -1.95 -4.90 7.05
N VAL A 13 -0.77 -4.34 7.06
CA VAL A 13 0.49 -5.05 6.83
C VAL A 13 1.57 -4.60 7.80
N ILE A 14 2.55 -5.48 8.01
CA ILE A 14 3.75 -5.21 8.76
C ILE A 14 4.94 -5.26 7.80
N HIS A 15 5.80 -4.26 7.88
CA HIS A 15 7.04 -4.24 7.12
C HIS A 15 8.07 -5.21 7.74
N LEU A 16 8.48 -6.24 7.01
CA LEU A 16 9.33 -7.32 7.53
C LEU A 16 10.71 -6.86 8.03
N LYS A 17 11.35 -5.88 7.38
CA LYS A 17 12.67 -5.37 7.80
C LYS A 17 12.64 -4.32 8.92
N LEU A 18 11.64 -3.43 8.92
CA LEU A 18 11.59 -2.27 9.80
C LEU A 18 10.58 -2.45 10.94
N GLY A 19 9.70 -3.44 10.87
CA GLY A 19 8.77 -3.83 11.92
C GLY A 19 7.57 -2.89 12.12
N TYR A 20 7.44 -1.82 11.35
CA TYR A 20 6.29 -0.91 11.47
C TYR A 20 5.02 -1.51 10.87
N ARG A 21 3.88 -1.10 11.44
CA ARG A 21 2.53 -1.40 10.93
C ARG A 21 2.12 -0.32 9.94
N ALA A 22 1.32 -0.71 8.95
CA ALA A 22 0.79 0.20 7.96
C ALA A 22 -0.50 -0.34 7.33
N VAL A 23 -1.24 0.52 6.62
CA VAL A 23 -2.37 0.11 5.78
C VAL A 23 -2.06 0.39 4.31
N ILE A 24 -2.49 -0.51 3.43
CA ILE A 24 -2.37 -0.34 1.98
C ILE A 24 -3.42 0.66 1.49
N ILE A 25 -2.98 1.70 0.79
CA ILE A 25 -3.86 2.70 0.17
C ILE A 25 -3.88 2.61 -1.36
N ASP A 26 -2.89 1.98 -1.99
CA ASP A 26 -2.85 1.77 -3.43
C ASP A 26 -1.94 0.60 -3.81
N VAL A 27 -2.20 0.01 -4.98
CA VAL A 27 -1.42 -1.10 -5.54
C VAL A 27 -1.02 -0.75 -6.97
N ASP A 28 0.28 -0.57 -7.18
CA ASP A 28 0.85 -0.22 -8.46
C ASP A 28 1.56 -1.45 -9.08
N PRO A 29 1.20 -1.89 -10.30
CA PRO A 29 1.89 -3.00 -10.96
C PRO A 29 3.30 -2.64 -11.43
N LEU A 30 3.65 -1.35 -11.42
CA LEU A 30 4.95 -0.82 -11.82
C LEU A 30 5.38 0.24 -10.81
N PHE A 31 6.66 0.24 -10.42
CA PHE A 31 7.22 1.26 -9.53
C PHE A 31 7.04 2.69 -10.09
N GLN A 32 6.40 3.56 -9.32
CA GLN A 32 6.18 4.98 -9.66
C GLN A 32 6.69 5.90 -8.54
N ALA A 33 7.96 6.32 -8.62
CA ALA A 33 8.60 7.19 -7.61
C ALA A 33 7.83 8.49 -7.30
N SER A 34 7.10 9.03 -8.28
CA SER A 34 6.34 10.28 -8.13
C SER A 34 4.86 10.07 -7.79
N GLY A 35 4.39 8.83 -7.65
CA GLY A 35 2.95 8.52 -7.56
C GLY A 35 2.15 8.86 -8.83
N ARG A 36 2.83 9.20 -9.93
CA ARG A 36 2.23 9.46 -11.24
C ARG A 36 2.72 8.43 -12.24
N TYR A 37 1.82 8.00 -13.12
CA TYR A 37 2.13 7.01 -14.14
C TYR A 37 3.32 7.47 -15.00
N ASN A 38 4.41 6.69 -14.95
CA ASN A 38 5.59 6.90 -15.78
C ASN A 38 5.66 5.80 -16.85
N PRO A 39 5.36 6.10 -18.13
CA PRO A 39 5.40 5.09 -19.20
C PRO A 39 6.80 4.51 -19.43
N GLN A 40 7.85 5.19 -18.96
CA GLN A 40 9.23 4.69 -19.06
C GLN A 40 9.60 3.69 -17.96
N ALA A 41 8.79 3.53 -16.92
CA ALA A 41 9.05 2.61 -15.82
C ALA A 41 9.14 1.14 -16.29
N TYR A 42 8.33 0.77 -17.28
CA TYR A 42 8.34 -0.55 -17.93
C TYR A 42 9.72 -0.95 -18.49
N LYS A 43 10.59 0.01 -18.85
CA LYS A 43 11.92 -0.29 -19.41
C LYS A 43 12.93 -0.76 -18.36
N ARG A 44 12.58 -0.75 -17.07
CA ARG A 44 13.45 -1.22 -15.98
C ARG A 44 12.99 -2.62 -15.55
N GLU A 45 13.87 -3.62 -15.60
CA GLU A 45 13.56 -5.00 -15.18
C GLU A 45 13.02 -5.11 -13.75
N PHE A 46 13.41 -4.20 -12.86
CA PHE A 46 12.92 -4.14 -11.48
C PHE A 46 11.44 -3.74 -11.38
N ALA A 47 10.89 -3.07 -12.38
CA ALA A 47 9.53 -2.55 -12.34
C ALA A 47 8.45 -3.63 -12.55
N THR A 48 8.79 -4.80 -13.08
CA THR A 48 7.81 -5.81 -13.54
C THR A 48 7.80 -7.11 -12.73
N ARG A 49 8.65 -7.26 -11.71
CA ARG A 49 8.77 -8.53 -10.98
C ARG A 49 7.69 -8.75 -9.92
N ASN A 50 7.33 -7.71 -9.17
CA ASN A 50 6.32 -7.79 -8.11
C ASN A 50 5.53 -6.48 -8.07
N PRO A 51 4.26 -6.51 -7.65
CA PRO A 51 3.50 -5.30 -7.39
C PRO A 51 4.12 -4.49 -6.25
N TRP A 52 3.97 -3.18 -6.36
CA TRP A 52 4.37 -2.20 -5.36
C TRP A 52 3.15 -1.66 -4.63
N TYR A 53 3.33 -1.37 -3.36
CA TYR A 53 2.25 -0.94 -2.48
C TYR A 53 2.57 0.45 -1.93
N ARG A 54 1.57 1.33 -1.97
CA ARG A 54 1.57 2.58 -1.19
C ARG A 54 0.95 2.33 0.16
N LEU A 55 1.67 2.71 1.20
CA LEU A 55 1.33 2.42 2.58
C LEU A 55 1.29 3.71 3.41
N LEU A 56 0.35 3.79 4.34
CA LEU A 56 0.35 4.78 5.40
C LEU A 56 0.84 4.15 6.71
N VAL A 57 1.89 4.71 7.29
CA VAL A 57 2.55 4.18 8.49
C VAL A 57 1.74 4.52 9.74
N ASP A 58 1.57 3.53 10.62
CA ASP A 58 0.90 3.66 11.93
C ASP A 58 1.69 4.55 12.90
N GLY A 59 0.98 5.42 13.63
CA GLY A 59 1.55 6.39 14.57
C GLY A 59 2.41 7.47 13.90
N SER A 60 2.23 7.72 12.61
CA SER A 60 3.05 8.64 11.82
C SER A 60 2.23 9.34 10.74
N SER A 61 2.75 10.45 10.20
CA SER A 61 2.20 11.14 9.02
C SER A 61 2.90 10.72 7.72
N GLN A 62 3.70 9.64 7.77
CA GLN A 62 4.51 9.21 6.63
C GLN A 62 3.73 8.26 5.71
N MET A 63 3.96 8.45 4.41
CA MET A 63 3.57 7.52 3.35
C MET A 63 4.83 6.85 2.79
N THR A 64 4.80 5.54 2.64
CA THR A 64 5.92 4.74 2.13
C THR A 64 5.52 3.95 0.88
N TYR A 65 6.54 3.56 0.11
CA TYR A 65 6.40 2.82 -1.14
C TYR A 65 7.23 1.54 -1.05
N VAL A 66 6.59 0.37 -1.03
CA VAL A 66 7.23 -0.89 -0.62
C VAL A 66 6.86 -2.02 -1.56
N GLU A 67 7.83 -2.89 -1.86
CA GLU A 67 7.60 -4.13 -2.62
C GLU A 67 6.85 -5.16 -1.79
N GLU A 68 6.02 -5.98 -2.46
CA GLU A 68 5.27 -7.07 -1.83
C GLU A 68 6.12 -7.98 -0.93
N CYS A 69 7.34 -8.30 -1.36
CA CYS A 69 8.23 -9.22 -0.65
C CYS A 69 8.68 -8.72 0.73
N PHE A 70 8.52 -7.44 1.02
CA PHE A 70 8.83 -6.87 2.33
C PHE A 70 7.61 -6.73 3.24
N LEU A 71 6.45 -7.23 2.81
CA LEU A 71 5.20 -7.10 3.54
C LEU A 71 4.69 -8.45 4.03
N ARG A 72 3.96 -8.40 5.15
CA ARG A 72 3.21 -9.52 5.72
C ARG A 72 1.88 -8.99 6.23
N SER A 73 0.82 -9.78 6.12
CA SER A 73 -0.48 -9.43 6.71
C SER A 73 -0.36 -9.19 8.22
N ASP A 74 -0.95 -8.09 8.68
CA ASP A 74 -1.15 -7.82 10.10
C ASP A 74 -2.47 -8.46 10.55
N PRO A 75 -2.45 -9.49 11.42
CA PRO A 75 -3.67 -10.10 11.96
C PRO A 75 -4.35 -9.21 13.01
N SER A 76 -3.71 -8.12 13.43
CA SER A 76 -4.27 -7.20 14.41
C SER A 76 -5.50 -6.48 13.87
N GLU A 77 -6.55 -6.43 14.67
CA GLU A 77 -7.74 -5.61 14.39
C GLU A 77 -7.57 -4.15 14.83
N LEU A 78 -6.38 -3.77 15.30
CA LEU A 78 -6.08 -2.39 15.70
C LEU A 78 -6.10 -1.46 14.48
N THR A 79 -6.68 -0.28 14.70
CA THR A 79 -6.71 0.81 13.73
C THR A 79 -5.30 1.33 13.44
N ILE A 80 -5.13 1.94 12.27
CA ILE A 80 -3.90 2.63 11.89
C ILE A 80 -4.06 4.12 12.17
N ASP A 81 -3.22 4.66 13.05
CA ASP A 81 -3.19 6.09 13.37
C ASP A 81 -2.31 6.84 12.36
N ASN A 82 -2.94 7.39 11.33
CA ASN A 82 -2.27 8.25 10.37
C ASN A 82 -3.23 9.38 9.95
N PRO A 83 -2.82 10.65 10.02
CA PRO A 83 -3.71 11.78 9.72
C PRO A 83 -4.20 11.79 8.26
N GLN A 84 -3.47 11.13 7.35
CA GLN A 84 -3.84 11.05 5.94
C GLN A 84 -4.83 9.93 5.64
N ILE A 85 -5.15 9.05 6.60
CA ILE A 85 -5.97 7.85 6.35
C ILE A 85 -7.34 8.20 5.77
N LYS A 86 -7.99 9.25 6.30
CA LYS A 86 -9.31 9.73 5.87
C LYS A 86 -9.31 10.35 4.46
N GLN A 87 -8.13 10.58 3.86
CA GLN A 87 -8.02 11.07 2.49
C GLN A 87 -8.09 9.95 1.46
N TYR A 88 -7.72 8.72 1.85
CA TYR A 88 -7.62 7.57 0.96
C TYR A 88 -8.59 6.43 1.31
N LEU A 89 -8.87 6.25 2.60
CA LEU A 89 -9.64 5.13 3.13
C LEU A 89 -10.78 5.62 4.03
N ASN A 90 -11.92 4.94 3.93
CA ASN A 90 -13.00 5.02 4.89
C ASN A 90 -12.93 3.80 5.81
N GLU A 91 -12.99 4.06 7.12
CA GLU A 91 -13.12 3.00 8.12
C GLU A 91 -14.60 2.62 8.26
N CYS A 92 -14.93 1.34 8.05
CA CYS A 92 -16.28 0.81 8.20
C CYS A 92 -16.21 -0.59 8.82
N GLN A 93 -17.01 -0.85 9.85
CA GLN A 93 -17.11 -2.15 10.53
C GLN A 93 -15.74 -2.77 10.95
N GLY A 94 -14.77 -1.93 11.35
CA GLY A 94 -13.44 -2.40 11.76
C GLY A 94 -12.49 -2.75 10.60
N GLY A 95 -12.91 -2.51 9.36
CA GLY A 95 -12.09 -2.61 8.16
C GLY A 95 -11.88 -1.26 7.47
N TYR A 96 -10.88 -1.21 6.59
CA TYR A 96 -10.65 -0.06 5.71
C TYR A 96 -11.13 -0.37 4.30
N HIS A 97 -11.80 0.59 3.69
CA HIS A 97 -12.24 0.52 2.30
C HIS A 97 -11.74 1.74 1.54
N ALA A 98 -11.30 1.55 0.29
CA ALA A 98 -10.90 2.65 -0.57
C ALA A 98 -12.03 3.68 -0.70
N ILE A 99 -11.70 4.96 -0.54
CA ILE A 99 -12.62 6.04 -0.91
C ILE A 99 -12.66 6.03 -2.43
N THR A 100 -13.68 5.40 -3.00
CA THR A 100 -13.94 5.45 -4.44
C THR A 100 -14.43 6.85 -4.81
N SER A 101 -13.56 7.85 -4.72
CA SER A 101 -13.80 9.12 -5.39
C SER A 101 -13.33 8.95 -6.83
N ARG A 102 -14.29 8.53 -7.65
CA ARG A 102 -14.19 8.48 -9.10
C ARG A 102 -13.90 9.91 -9.58
N HIS A 103 -12.64 10.22 -9.83
CA HIS A 103 -12.21 11.44 -10.53
C HIS A 103 -11.82 11.09 -11.96
#